data_AF-A0A3E2UAG8-F1
#
_entry.id   AF-A0A3E2UAG8-F1
#
_cell.length_a   1.000
_cell.length_b   1.000
_cell.length_c   1.000
_cell.angle_alpha   90.00
_cell.angle_beta   90.00
_cell.angle_gamma   90.00
#
_symmetry.space_group_name_H-M   'P 1'
#
loop_
_entity.id
_entity.type
_entity.pdbx_description
1 polymer ?
#
loop_
_entity_poly.entity_id
_entity_poly.type
_entity_poly.pdbx_seq_one_letter_code
_entity_poly.pdbx_strand_id
1 'polypeptide(L)'
;MADYKIPIDTFVQETFECKASVCAILTGAALSFQDTNLRTRRDKSDLHIIAGSTWLSIPLASILSIERQTFPDIHTIEYEISARDGGSITVDAF
;
A
#
# COMPACT_ATOMS: atom_id res chain seq x y z
N MET A 1 -11.93 15.19 13.47
CA MET A 1 -11.80 13.84 12.87
C MET A 1 -10.32 13.65 12.64
N ALA A 2 -9.71 12.62 13.23
CA ALA A 2 -8.28 12.40 13.07
C ALA A 2 -7.99 12.21 11.58
N ASP A 3 -7.08 13.01 11.04
CA ASP A 3 -6.65 12.93 9.65
C ASP A 3 -5.74 11.69 9.56
N TYR A 4 -6.32 10.54 9.20
CA TYR A 4 -5.59 9.27 9.04
C TYR A 4 -4.73 9.25 7.77
N LYS A 5 -4.75 10.34 7.00
CA LYS A 5 -4.00 10.49 5.76
C LYS A 5 -2.53 10.72 6.07
N ILE A 6 -1.67 9.91 5.45
CA ILE A 6 -0.23 10.03 5.59
C ILE A 6 0.42 10.41 4.26
N PRO A 7 1.61 11.04 4.29
CA PRO A 7 2.43 11.23 3.10
C PRO A 7 2.88 9.88 2.51
N ILE A 8 3.07 9.85 1.18
CA ILE A 8 3.59 8.65 0.50
C ILE A 8 4.98 8.22 1.01
N ASP A 9 5.83 9.18 1.37
CA ASP A 9 7.16 8.88 1.91
C ASP A 9 7.06 8.16 3.26
N THR A 10 6.07 8.51 4.09
CA THR A 10 5.78 7.80 5.35
C THR A 10 5.31 6.38 5.07
N PHE A 11 4.39 6.19 4.12
CA PHE A 11 3.96 4.86 3.70
C PHE A 11 5.13 4.00 3.23
N VAL A 12 5.97 4.54 2.32
CA VAL A 12 7.15 3.83 1.80
C VAL A 12 8.10 3.45 2.92
N GLN A 13 8.37 4.36 3.86
CA GLN A 13 9.26 4.08 4.99
C GLN A 13 8.71 2.99 5.91
N GLU A 14 7.42 3.02 6.23
CA GLU A 14 6.80 2.07 7.16
C GLU A 14 6.58 0.67 6.54
N THR A 15 6.50 0.59 5.20
CA THR A 15 6.27 -0.67 4.47
C THR A 15 7.50 -1.18 3.71
N PHE A 16 8.68 -0.60 3.97
CA PHE A 16 9.95 -1.07 3.42
C PHE A 16 10.51 -2.23 4.24
N GLU A 17 10.66 -3.40 3.61
CA GLU A 17 11.20 -4.63 4.21
C GLU A 17 10.38 -5.10 5.43
N CYS A 18 9.05 -5.12 5.28
CA CYS A 18 8.14 -5.62 6.30
C CYS A 18 7.42 -6.92 5.87
N LYS A 19 6.86 -7.63 6.84
CA LYS A 19 5.92 -8.72 6.55
C LYS A 19 4.55 -8.08 6.31
N ALA A 20 3.96 -8.32 5.15
CA ALA A 20 2.67 -7.73 4.83
C ALA A 20 1.84 -8.56 3.85
N SER A 21 0.52 -8.41 3.92
CA SER A 21 -0.41 -8.79 2.85
C SER A 21 -0.79 -7.57 2.03
N VAL A 22 -1.05 -7.78 0.75
CA VAL A 22 -1.48 -6.76 -0.18
C VAL A 22 -2.70 -7.26 -0.94
N CYS A 23 -3.72 -6.43 -1.06
CA CYS A 23 -4.85 -6.63 -1.94
C CYS A 23 -5.02 -5.38 -2.81
N ALA A 24 -5.01 -5.55 -4.12
CA ALA A 24 -5.21 -4.48 -5.09
C ALA A 24 -6.45 -4.78 -5.93
N ILE A 25 -7.40 -3.85 -5.93
CA ILE A 25 -8.57 -3.86 -6.81
C ILE A 25 -8.40 -2.69 -7.76
N LEU A 26 -7.99 -2.98 -9.00
CA LEU A 26 -7.70 -1.97 -10.02
C LEU A 26 -8.48 -2.30 -11.29
N THR A 27 -9.24 -1.35 -11.82
CA THR A 27 -9.98 -1.49 -13.10
C THR A 27 -10.82 -2.78 -13.21
N GLY A 28 -11.38 -3.29 -12.11
CA GLY A 28 -12.20 -4.51 -12.08
C GLY A 28 -11.43 -5.83 -12.00
N ALA A 29 -10.10 -5.79 -11.87
CA ALA A 29 -9.27 -6.95 -11.56
C ALA A 29 -8.81 -6.90 -10.10
N ALA A 30 -8.78 -8.06 -9.44
CA ALA A 30 -8.24 -8.23 -8.10
C ALA A 30 -6.91 -8.98 -8.15
N LEU A 31 -5.92 -8.48 -7.44
CA LEU A 31 -4.63 -9.11 -7.20
C LEU A 31 -4.37 -9.15 -5.70
N SER A 32 -4.03 -10.31 -5.16
CA SER A 32 -3.65 -10.44 -3.76
C SER A 32 -2.41 -11.29 -3.58
N PHE A 33 -1.56 -10.90 -2.64
CA PHE A 33 -0.35 -11.62 -2.28
C PHE A 33 0.07 -11.31 -0.85
N GLN A 34 0.95 -12.13 -0.30
CA GLN A 34 1.56 -11.92 1.01
C GLN A 34 3.06 -12.18 0.88
N ASP A 35 3.87 -11.34 1.55
CA ASP A 35 5.32 -11.48 1.55
C ASP A 35 5.88 -11.22 2.94
N THR A 36 6.96 -11.91 3.29
CA THR A 36 7.68 -11.72 4.57
C THR A 36 8.69 -10.57 4.52
N ASN A 37 9.01 -10.11 3.33
CA ASN A 37 9.95 -9.05 3.01
C ASN A 37 9.39 -8.18 1.87
N LEU A 38 8.17 -7.68 2.07
CA LEU A 38 7.54 -6.72 1.18
C LEU A 38 8.44 -5.47 1.11
N ARG A 39 8.71 -5.02 -0.11
CA ARG A 39 9.46 -3.79 -0.33
C ARG A 39 8.58 -2.79 -1.05
N THR A 40 8.34 -1.65 -0.42
CA THR A 40 7.75 -0.50 -1.10
C THR A 40 8.83 0.50 -1.46
N ARG A 41 8.73 1.06 -2.65
CA ARG A 41 9.64 2.09 -3.16
C ARG A 41 8.85 3.04 -4.02
N ARG A 42 9.27 4.29 -4.12
CA ARG A 42 8.75 5.19 -5.15
C ARG A 42 9.89 5.76 -5.97
N ASP A 43 9.60 6.03 -7.23
CA ASP A 43 10.46 6.84 -8.06
C ASP A 43 9.79 8.20 -8.35
N LYS A 44 10.11 8.82 -9.49
CA LYS A 44 9.55 10.13 -9.86
C LYS A 44 8.11 10.05 -10.36
N SER A 45 7.68 8.91 -10.91
CA SER A 45 6.38 8.74 -11.55
C SER A 45 5.50 7.71 -10.87
N ASP A 46 6.08 6.71 -10.20
CA ASP A 46 5.34 5.54 -9.74
C ASP A 46 5.66 5.15 -8.28
N LEU A 47 4.67 4.55 -7.63
CA LEU A 47 4.80 3.79 -6.40
C LEU A 47 4.87 2.31 -6.76
N HIS A 48 5.88 1.61 -6.24
CA HIS A 48 6.10 0.19 -6.45
C HIS A 48 5.92 -0.57 -5.14
N ILE A 49 5.14 -1.65 -5.20
CA ILE A 49 4.95 -2.64 -4.14
C ILE A 49 5.50 -3.97 -4.67
N ILE A 50 6.51 -4.49 -3.99
CA ILE A 50 7.36 -5.58 -4.48
C ILE A 50 7.29 -6.76 -3.50
N ALA A 51 6.79 -7.90 -3.98
CA ALA A 51 6.71 -9.16 -3.23
C ALA A 51 7.38 -10.26 -4.04
N GLY A 52 8.62 -10.62 -3.68
CA GLY A 52 9.43 -11.56 -4.45
C GLY A 52 9.59 -11.14 -5.93
N SER A 53 9.01 -11.92 -6.85
CA SER A 53 8.99 -11.63 -8.29
C SER A 53 7.76 -10.84 -8.75
N THR A 54 6.81 -10.55 -7.85
CA THR A 54 5.60 -9.79 -8.15
C THR A 54 5.88 -8.30 -8.01
N TRP A 55 5.51 -7.55 -9.05
CA TRP A 55 5.63 -6.09 -9.11
C TRP A 55 4.27 -5.45 -9.36
N LEU A 56 3.79 -4.72 -8.37
CA LEU A 56 2.60 -3.88 -8.49
C LEU A 56 3.06 -2.42 -8.53
N SER A 57 2.80 -1.74 -9.64
CA SER A 57 3.17 -0.34 -9.84
C SER A 57 1.93 0.50 -10.08
N ILE A 58 1.84 1.64 -9.40
CA ILE A 58 0.75 2.61 -9.55
C ILE A 58 1.34 4.01 -9.80
N PRO A 59 0.85 4.73 -10.81
CA PRO A 59 1.26 6.11 -11.03
C PRO A 59 0.98 6.99 -9.80
N LEU A 60 1.96 7.78 -9.38
CA LEU A 60 1.80 8.74 -8.29
C LEU A 60 0.68 9.74 -8.58
N ALA A 61 0.50 10.10 -9.86
CA ALA A 61 -0.56 11.01 -10.31
C ALA A 61 -1.98 10.41 -10.19
N SER A 62 -2.11 9.08 -10.06
CA SER A 62 -3.42 8.44 -9.83
C SER A 62 -3.75 8.23 -8.35
N ILE A 63 -2.79 8.37 -7.43
CA ILE A 63 -3.04 8.23 -6.00
C ILE A 63 -3.80 9.48 -5.50
N LEU A 64 -4.96 9.26 -4.87
CA LEU A 64 -5.77 10.31 -4.26
C LEU A 64 -5.40 10.53 -2.79
N SER A 65 -5.20 9.44 -2.05
CA SER A 65 -4.87 9.45 -0.64
C SER A 65 -4.23 8.14 -0.23
N ILE A 66 -3.49 8.19 0.87
CA ILE A 66 -3.04 7.01 1.61
C ILE A 66 -3.52 7.19 3.03
N GLU A 67 -4.39 6.31 3.50
CA GLU A 67 -4.92 6.30 4.85
C GLU A 67 -4.20 5.21 5.67
N ARG A 68 -3.97 5.48 6.95
CA ARG A 68 -3.26 4.59 7.87
C ARG A 68 -4.14 4.31 9.08
N GLN A 69 -4.47 3.05 9.30
CA GLN A 69 -5.23 2.58 10.45
C GLN A 69 -4.41 1.58 11.26
N THR A 70 -4.30 1.80 12.58
CA THR A 70 -3.62 0.87 13.48
C THR A 70 -4.66 0.01 14.19
N PHE A 71 -4.43 -1.31 14.19
CA PHE A 71 -5.23 -2.31 14.91
C PHE A 71 -4.36 -2.95 16.01
N PRO A 72 -4.28 -2.34 17.20
CA PRO A 72 -3.38 -2.80 18.27
C PRO A 72 -3.67 -4.22 18.74
N ASP A 73 -4.93 -4.61 18.77
CA ASP A 73 -5.39 -5.91 19.29
C ASP A 73 -4.87 -7.11 18.50
N ILE A 74 -4.59 -6.90 17.21
CA ILE A 74 -4.06 -7.93 16.29
C ILE A 74 -2.66 -7.57 15.77
N HIS A 75 -1.99 -6.61 16.40
CA HIS A 75 -0.64 -6.15 16.03
C HIS A 75 -0.47 -5.82 14.54
N THR A 76 -1.50 -5.22 13.91
CA THR A 76 -1.49 -4.93 12.47
C THR A 76 -1.65 -3.44 12.21
N ILE A 77 -0.96 -2.92 11.19
CA ILE A 77 -1.21 -1.59 10.63
C ILE A 77 -1.71 -1.78 9.20
N GLU A 78 -2.91 -1.29 8.92
CA GLU A 78 -3.49 -1.29 7.59
C GLU A 78 -3.24 0.06 6.93
N TYR A 79 -2.83 0.01 5.67
CA TYR A 79 -2.74 1.17 4.79
C TYR A 79 -3.71 1.00 3.64
N GLU A 80 -4.52 2.00 3.36
CA GLU A 80 -5.39 2.03 2.20
C GLU A 80 -4.97 3.14 1.24
N ILE A 81 -4.56 2.75 0.03
CA ILE A 81 -4.22 3.65 -1.07
C ILE A 81 -5.44 3.73 -1.99
N SER A 82 -6.06 4.91 -2.07
CA SER A 82 -7.19 5.14 -2.98
C SER A 82 -6.69 5.68 -4.32
N ALA A 83 -7.12 5.09 -5.42
CA ALA A 83 -6.76 5.49 -6.78
C ALA A 83 -7.91 6.24 -7.50
N ARG A 84 -7.54 7.12 -8.42
CA ARG A 84 -8.47 8.03 -9.14
C ARG A 84 -9.49 7.29 -10.01
N ASP A 85 -9.17 6.08 -10.47
CA ASP A 85 -10.04 5.22 -11.26
C ASP A 85 -11.08 4.47 -10.40
N GLY A 86 -11.15 4.76 -9.09
CA GLY A 86 -12.00 4.05 -8.14
C GLY A 86 -11.37 2.75 -7.64
N GLY A 87 -10.12 2.47 -8.03
CA GLY A 87 -9.36 1.35 -7.47
C GLY A 87 -8.89 1.63 -6.05
N SER A 88 -8.59 0.56 -5.32
CA SER A 88 -8.01 0.64 -3.98
C SER A 88 -6.94 -0.43 -3.80
N ILE A 89 -5.97 -0.12 -2.95
CA ILE A 89 -4.93 -1.06 -2.55
C ILE A 89 -4.84 -1.04 -1.04
N THR A 90 -5.05 -2.19 -0.42
CA THR A 90 -4.82 -2.38 1.00
C THR A 90 -3.48 -3.07 1.22
N VAL A 91 -2.75 -2.62 2.23
CA VAL A 91 -1.50 -3.22 2.70
C VAL A 91 -1.61 -3.43 4.20
N ASP A 92 -1.64 -4.68 4.64
CA ASP A 92 -1.69 -5.03 6.07
C ASP A 92 -0.28 -5.42 6.51
N ALA A 93 0.37 -4.56 7.29
CA ALA A 93 1.70 -4.81 7.85
C ALA A 93 1.59 -5.47 9.23
N PHE A 94 2.35 -6.54 9.44
CA PHE A 94 2.32 -7.40 10.64
C PHE A 94 3.62 -7.31 11.47
#